data_AF-C5FUS6-F1
#
_entry.id   AF-C5FUS6-F1
#
_cell.length_a   1.000
_cell.length_b   1.000
_cell.length_c   1.000
_cell.angle_alpha   90.00
_cell.angle_beta   90.00
_cell.angle_gamma   90.00
#
_symmetry.space_group_name_H-M   'P 1'
#
loop_
_entity.id
_entity.type
_entity.pdbx_description
1 polymer ?
#
loop_
_entity_poly.entity_id
_entity_poly.type
_entity_poly.pdbx_seq_one_letter_code
_entity_poly.pdbx_strand_id
1 'polypeptide(L)'
;MEIKVINAVKISLAPTNIPFCLVNEAALNYYNVPRVILAFIEGRSFNVIVLPDTLYHLDPLPNNIVQIQTYPPDQIRFSRQLDYSKDLNALSSIPIPRLATLLQGASQRYLESKVNAMAVCVEELVDGMNLDEAWCLDHLDTRKHRVMEFILDRIASQVFRISEFQPDNITIFVETEEEAQTLRMIPGYNELSWSREQQTQPKEMQMQNSDLPLTPGWLQSALLFLNAVMVNLKSAIFHQPSFHPVDFQYISDLHLEDGQLYETFVVPRTAPYLILAGDIGCLRNYKEYVTFLAAQCAQFGHVFITSSTRSPPTKMDSRQQKHLKLSHLCSANSLF
;
A
#
# COMPACT_ATOMS: atom_id res chain seq x y z
N MET A 1 11.18 13.81 4.73
CA MET A 1 12.14 12.72 5.07
C MET A 1 11.77 11.43 4.37
N GLU A 2 10.50 11.02 4.48
CA GLU A 2 9.83 10.04 3.62
C GLU A 2 10.12 10.26 2.13
N ILE A 3 10.12 11.53 1.72
CA ILE A 3 10.50 11.94 0.36
C ILE A 3 11.93 11.54 -0.03
N LYS A 4 12.89 11.46 0.91
CA LYS A 4 14.26 10.99 0.60
C LYS A 4 14.28 9.49 0.29
N VAL A 5 13.50 8.68 1.02
CA VAL A 5 13.37 7.24 0.74
C VAL A 5 12.64 7.01 -0.57
N ILE A 6 11.54 7.74 -0.80
CA ILE A 6 10.79 7.67 -2.05
C ILE A 6 11.67 8.10 -3.23
N ASN A 7 12.47 9.16 -3.07
CA ASN A 7 13.42 9.60 -4.09
C ASN A 7 14.53 8.58 -4.30
N ALA A 8 15.02 7.89 -3.25
CA ALA A 8 15.96 6.80 -3.41
C ALA A 8 15.37 5.64 -4.22
N VAL A 9 14.14 5.21 -3.90
CA VAL A 9 13.42 4.18 -4.65
C VAL A 9 13.21 4.61 -6.12
N LYS A 10 12.80 5.85 -6.36
CA LYS A 10 12.70 6.42 -7.72
C LYS A 10 14.00 6.32 -8.48
N ILE A 11 15.10 6.79 -7.88
CA ILE A 11 16.42 6.80 -8.50
C ILE A 11 16.87 5.37 -8.80
N SER A 12 16.61 4.41 -7.90
CA SER A 12 16.97 3.00 -8.09
C SER A 12 16.17 2.31 -9.20
N LEU A 13 14.90 2.68 -9.39
CA LEU A 13 14.02 2.07 -10.40
C LEU A 13 14.09 2.76 -11.77
N ALA A 14 14.48 4.05 -11.81
CA ALA A 14 14.55 4.86 -13.03
C ALA A 14 15.32 4.21 -14.21
N PRO A 15 16.50 3.56 -14.01
CA PRO A 15 17.26 2.98 -15.13
C PRO A 15 16.54 1.85 -15.87
N THR A 16 15.54 1.23 -15.24
CA THR A 16 14.80 0.09 -15.78
C THR A 16 13.39 0.45 -16.23
N ASN A 17 12.99 1.71 -16.08
CA ASN A 17 11.65 2.21 -16.40
C ASN A 17 10.50 1.39 -15.77
N ILE A 18 10.75 0.81 -14.59
CA ILE A 18 9.75 0.04 -13.85
C ILE A 18 8.79 1.03 -13.17
N PRO A 19 7.48 1.01 -13.49
CA PRO A 19 6.50 1.83 -12.80
C PRO A 19 6.34 1.34 -11.35
N PHE A 20 6.16 2.27 -10.42
CA PHE A 20 5.88 1.95 -9.03
C PHE A 20 4.95 3.01 -8.43
N CYS A 21 4.27 2.65 -7.34
CA CYS A 21 3.49 3.57 -6.52
C CYS A 21 3.57 3.18 -5.05
N LEU A 22 3.19 4.10 -4.17
CA LEU A 22 3.00 3.79 -2.75
C LEU A 22 1.54 3.35 -2.54
N VAL A 23 1.32 2.26 -1.81
CA VAL A 23 -0.04 1.69 -1.59
C VAL A 23 -0.32 1.37 -0.12
N ASN A 24 0.58 1.73 0.79
CA ASN A 24 0.48 1.41 2.22
C ASN A 24 0.51 2.70 3.04
N GLU A 25 1.06 2.71 4.26
CA GLU A 25 1.28 3.85 5.17
C GLU A 25 1.31 5.23 4.47
N ALA A 26 2.24 5.48 3.55
CA ALA A 26 2.37 6.76 2.85
C ALA A 26 1.14 7.14 2.01
N ALA A 27 0.53 6.18 1.32
CA ALA A 27 -0.66 6.39 0.50
C ALA A 27 -1.93 6.54 1.33
N LEU A 28 -2.04 5.79 2.44
CA LEU A 28 -3.12 5.95 3.40
C LEU A 28 -3.04 7.31 4.08
N ASN A 29 -1.86 7.70 4.56
CA ASN A 29 -1.65 9.03 5.12
C ASN A 29 -1.94 10.12 4.11
N TYR A 30 -1.59 9.92 2.83
CA TYR A 30 -1.96 10.85 1.77
C TYR A 30 -3.48 11.04 1.65
N TYR A 31 -4.24 9.96 1.80
CA TYR A 31 -5.71 9.95 1.86
C TYR A 31 -6.28 10.17 3.26
N ASN A 32 -5.63 10.99 4.09
CA ASN A 32 -6.12 11.39 5.42
C ASN A 32 -6.54 10.22 6.33
N VAL A 33 -6.01 9.03 6.08
CA VAL A 33 -6.20 7.87 6.91
C VAL A 33 -5.09 7.87 7.96
N PRO A 34 -5.42 7.88 9.27
CA PRO A 34 -4.40 7.93 10.30
C PRO A 34 -3.58 6.63 10.33
N ARG A 35 -2.26 6.77 10.18
CA ARG A 35 -1.29 5.69 10.40
C ARG A 35 -0.08 6.22 11.17
N VAL A 36 0.51 5.40 12.05
CA VAL A 36 1.72 5.77 12.79
C VAL A 36 2.95 5.57 11.91
N ILE A 37 3.43 6.63 11.28
CA ILE A 37 4.69 6.57 10.55
C ILE A 37 5.86 6.52 11.55
N LEU A 38 6.51 5.36 11.68
CA LEU A 38 7.80 5.22 12.36
C LEU A 38 8.93 5.38 11.35
N ALA A 39 9.66 6.50 11.42
CA ALA A 39 10.82 6.73 10.57
C ALA A 39 12.04 7.24 11.37
N PHE A 40 13.22 6.64 11.14
CA PHE A 40 14.47 6.98 11.81
C PHE A 40 15.63 7.11 10.80
N ILE A 41 16.38 8.21 10.85
CA ILE A 41 17.50 8.49 9.93
C ILE A 41 18.78 8.84 10.69
N GLU A 42 19.94 8.65 10.03
CA GLU A 42 21.33 8.60 10.54
C GLU A 42 21.75 7.22 11.08
N GLY A 43 21.67 6.21 10.20
CA GLY A 43 22.23 4.87 10.42
C GLY A 43 21.20 3.76 10.74
N ARG A 44 19.99 3.80 10.16
CA ARG A 44 18.98 2.73 10.29
C ARG A 44 18.51 2.22 8.92
N SER A 45 18.07 0.96 8.90
CA SER A 45 17.50 0.26 7.75
C SER A 45 16.03 0.66 7.51
N PHE A 46 15.65 0.70 6.24
CA PHE A 46 14.28 0.88 5.78
C PHE A 46 13.88 -0.33 4.96
N ASN A 47 12.67 -0.84 5.20
CA ASN A 47 12.13 -1.95 4.45
C ASN A 47 11.18 -1.41 3.39
N VAL A 48 11.57 -1.59 2.13
CA VAL A 48 10.71 -1.34 0.98
C VAL A 48 10.14 -2.69 0.59
N ILE A 49 8.83 -2.85 0.75
CA ILE A 49 8.13 -4.04 0.25
C ILE A 49 7.65 -3.70 -1.17
N VAL A 50 8.20 -4.40 -2.15
CA VAL A 50 7.73 -4.32 -3.54
C VAL A 50 6.66 -5.37 -3.73
N LEU A 51 5.47 -4.92 -4.12
CA LEU A 51 4.32 -5.76 -4.37
C LEU A 51 3.98 -5.67 -5.86
N PRO A 52 3.53 -6.76 -6.50
CA PRO A 52 3.01 -6.66 -7.85
C PRO A 52 1.77 -5.75 -7.84
N ASP A 53 1.55 -5.04 -8.94
CA ASP A 53 0.39 -4.14 -9.11
C ASP A 53 -0.94 -4.89 -9.06
N THR A 54 -0.93 -6.18 -9.40
CA THR A 54 -2.06 -7.10 -9.21
C THR A 54 -2.44 -7.34 -7.74
N LEU A 55 -1.60 -6.99 -6.75
CA LEU A 55 -1.96 -7.24 -5.35
C LEU A 55 -3.20 -6.41 -4.96
N TYR A 56 -3.18 -5.13 -5.29
CA TYR A 56 -4.26 -4.18 -5.05
C TYR A 56 -5.10 -3.94 -6.32
N HIS A 57 -5.04 -4.84 -7.31
CA HIS A 57 -5.78 -4.69 -8.58
C HIS A 57 -5.53 -3.33 -9.25
N LEU A 58 -4.29 -2.84 -9.17
CA LEU A 58 -3.85 -1.59 -9.80
C LEU A 58 -3.31 -1.83 -11.21
N ASP A 59 -3.29 -3.07 -11.71
CA ASP A 59 -2.80 -3.36 -13.04
C ASP A 59 -3.75 -2.82 -14.15
N PRO A 60 -3.21 -2.24 -15.24
CA PRO A 60 -1.81 -1.82 -15.38
C PRO A 60 -1.53 -0.56 -14.54
N LEU A 61 -0.46 -0.63 -13.74
CA LEU A 61 -0.14 0.41 -12.75
C LEU A 61 -0.09 1.86 -13.28
N PRO A 62 0.49 2.16 -14.46
CA PRO A 62 0.58 3.53 -14.96
C PRO A 62 -0.76 4.25 -15.10
N ASN A 63 -1.85 3.52 -15.34
CA ASN A 63 -3.18 4.09 -15.51
C ASN A 63 -3.91 4.31 -14.18
N ASN A 64 -3.37 3.75 -13.10
CA ASN A 64 -3.97 3.78 -11.77
C ASN A 64 -3.20 4.67 -10.80
N ILE A 65 -2.20 5.42 -11.29
CA ILE A 65 -1.43 6.41 -10.52
C ILE A 65 -1.89 7.82 -10.92
N VAL A 66 -1.91 8.71 -9.93
CA VAL A 66 -2.17 10.14 -10.10
C VAL A 66 -0.89 10.85 -10.51
N GLN A 67 -0.98 11.72 -11.52
CA GLN A 67 0.10 12.64 -11.87
C GLN A 67 -0.11 13.97 -11.13
N ILE A 68 0.32 14.07 -9.87
CA ILE A 68 0.02 15.23 -9.02
C ILE A 68 0.48 16.56 -9.66
N GLN A 69 1.57 16.55 -10.44
CA GLN A 69 2.07 17.71 -11.18
C GLN A 69 1.11 18.27 -12.24
N THR A 70 0.06 17.54 -12.63
CA THR A 70 -0.95 18.03 -13.60
C THR A 70 -2.05 18.85 -12.95
N TYR A 71 -2.11 18.91 -11.63
CA TYR A 71 -3.13 19.68 -10.89
C TYR A 71 -2.69 21.14 -10.75
N PRO A 72 -3.63 22.10 -10.78
CA PRO A 72 -3.33 23.49 -10.47
C PRO A 72 -2.73 23.61 -9.05
N PRO A 73 -1.58 24.30 -8.84
CA PRO A 73 -0.92 24.36 -7.55
C PRO A 73 -1.79 24.89 -6.40
N ASP A 74 -2.72 25.80 -6.70
CA ASP A 74 -3.69 26.37 -5.76
C ASP A 74 -4.78 25.37 -5.33
N GLN A 75 -4.97 24.30 -6.12
CA GLN A 75 -5.97 23.25 -5.90
C GLN A 75 -5.37 21.97 -5.31
N ILE A 76 -4.05 21.86 -5.16
CA ILE A 76 -3.44 20.70 -4.53
C ILE A 76 -3.58 20.85 -3.01
N ARG A 77 -4.18 19.85 -2.38
CA ARG A 77 -4.11 19.66 -0.93
C ARG A 77 -3.42 18.33 -0.63
N PHE A 78 -2.72 18.32 0.49
CA PHE A 78 -2.19 17.10 1.09
C PHE A 78 -2.92 16.89 2.39
N SER A 79 -3.10 15.63 2.77
CA SER A 79 -3.57 15.28 4.10
C SER A 79 -2.69 15.91 5.18
N ARG A 80 -3.33 16.32 6.27
CA ARG A 80 -2.67 16.80 7.49
C ARG A 80 -1.71 15.76 8.10
N GLN A 81 -1.91 14.47 7.83
CA GLN A 81 -0.99 13.40 8.23
C GLN A 81 0.35 13.44 7.46
N LEU A 82 0.43 14.19 6.35
CA LEU A 82 1.67 14.45 5.61
C LEU A 82 2.22 15.87 5.80
N ASP A 83 1.60 16.68 6.67
CA ASP A 83 1.97 18.08 6.93
C ASP A 83 3.33 18.24 7.66
N TYR A 84 4.03 17.13 7.89
CA TYR A 84 5.42 17.12 8.35
C TYR A 84 6.41 17.64 7.28
N SER A 85 5.95 17.84 6.05
CA SER A 85 6.76 18.18 4.88
C SER A 85 6.55 19.62 4.44
N LYS A 86 7.51 20.50 4.76
CA LYS A 86 7.56 21.88 4.21
C LYS A 86 7.94 21.93 2.71
N ASP A 87 8.19 20.78 2.08
CA ASP A 87 8.63 20.68 0.69
C ASP A 87 7.53 20.07 -0.19
N LEU A 88 6.55 20.90 -0.54
CA LEU A 88 5.40 20.54 -1.39
C LEU A 88 5.83 20.02 -2.77
N ASN A 89 6.95 20.51 -3.30
CA ASN A 89 7.48 20.08 -4.59
C ASN A 89 7.96 18.62 -4.55
N ALA A 90 8.50 18.22 -3.41
CA ALA A 90 9.00 16.88 -3.25
C ALA A 90 7.83 15.89 -3.02
N LEU A 91 6.74 16.31 -2.37
CA LEU A 91 5.49 15.54 -2.25
C LEU A 91 4.74 15.39 -3.58
N SER A 92 4.65 16.45 -4.39
CA SER A 92 3.97 16.43 -5.69
C SER A 92 4.64 15.49 -6.70
N SER A 93 5.87 15.08 -6.44
CA SER A 93 6.53 14.09 -7.29
C SER A 93 6.07 12.65 -6.99
N ILE A 94 5.51 12.36 -5.82
CA ILE A 94 5.30 10.99 -5.32
C ILE A 94 4.18 10.30 -6.12
N PRO A 95 4.41 9.09 -6.68
CA PRO A 95 3.37 8.33 -7.33
C PRO A 95 2.44 7.71 -6.28
N ILE A 96 1.21 8.21 -6.22
CA ILE A 96 0.12 7.71 -5.37
C ILE A 96 -0.97 7.13 -6.28
N PRO A 97 -1.64 6.02 -5.92
CA PRO A 97 -2.75 5.48 -6.70
C PRO A 97 -3.91 6.48 -6.81
N ARG A 98 -4.87 6.24 -7.72
CA ARG A 98 -6.19 6.87 -7.69
C ARG A 98 -6.98 6.31 -6.50
N LEU A 99 -7.74 7.15 -5.78
CA LEU A 99 -8.50 6.71 -4.61
C LEU A 99 -9.53 5.65 -5.00
N ALA A 100 -10.27 5.89 -6.09
CA ALA A 100 -11.30 4.97 -6.58
C ALA A 100 -10.75 3.59 -6.94
N THR A 101 -9.61 3.52 -7.63
CA THR A 101 -8.98 2.23 -7.94
C THR A 101 -8.46 1.57 -6.66
N LEU A 102 -7.77 2.30 -5.78
CA LEU A 102 -7.25 1.76 -4.53
C LEU A 102 -8.37 1.17 -3.66
N LEU A 103 -9.48 1.88 -3.49
CA LEU A 103 -10.63 1.45 -2.71
C LEU A 103 -11.27 0.17 -3.30
N GLN A 104 -11.55 0.16 -4.61
CA GLN A 104 -12.09 -1.04 -5.26
C GLN A 104 -11.12 -2.22 -5.22
N GLY A 105 -9.84 -1.95 -5.36
CA GLY A 105 -8.78 -2.95 -5.37
C GLY A 105 -8.55 -3.59 -4.01
N ALA A 106 -8.47 -2.78 -2.95
CA ALA A 106 -8.40 -3.25 -1.57
C ALA A 106 -9.65 -4.06 -1.18
N SER A 107 -10.83 -3.59 -1.60
CA SER A 107 -12.10 -4.30 -1.41
C SER A 107 -12.12 -5.64 -2.14
N GLN A 108 -11.72 -5.68 -3.40
CA GLN A 108 -11.61 -6.92 -4.17
C GLN A 108 -10.61 -7.88 -3.52
N ARG A 109 -9.44 -7.38 -3.08
CA ARG A 109 -8.44 -8.18 -2.37
C ARG A 109 -9.01 -8.76 -1.07
N TYR A 110 -9.78 -7.99 -0.29
CA TYR A 110 -10.46 -8.53 0.88
C TYR A 110 -11.44 -9.64 0.51
N LEU A 111 -12.25 -9.46 -0.55
CA LEU A 111 -13.20 -10.49 -0.96
C LEU A 111 -12.53 -11.79 -1.38
N GLU A 112 -11.33 -11.72 -1.97
CA GLU A 112 -10.51 -12.85 -2.38
C GLU A 112 -9.80 -13.52 -1.20
N SER A 113 -9.20 -12.75 -0.30
CA SER A 113 -8.30 -13.26 0.75
C SER A 113 -8.98 -13.47 2.09
N LYS A 114 -10.07 -12.75 2.36
CA LYS A 114 -10.74 -12.63 3.67
C LYS A 114 -9.81 -12.17 4.80
N VAL A 115 -8.70 -11.50 4.46
CA VAL A 115 -7.76 -10.95 5.44
C VAL A 115 -8.34 -9.67 6.06
N ASN A 116 -8.56 -9.68 7.37
CA ASN A 116 -9.18 -8.57 8.11
C ASN A 116 -8.46 -7.23 7.91
N ALA A 117 -7.13 -7.23 7.78
CA ALA A 117 -6.35 -6.02 7.53
C ALA A 117 -6.81 -5.27 6.27
N MET A 118 -7.28 -5.98 5.25
CA MET A 118 -7.81 -5.36 4.02
C MET A 118 -9.21 -4.77 4.22
N ALA A 119 -10.05 -5.39 5.06
CA ALA A 119 -11.33 -4.81 5.43
C ALA A 119 -11.14 -3.52 6.24
N VAL A 120 -10.19 -3.51 7.19
CA VAL A 120 -9.83 -2.32 7.98
C VAL A 120 -9.27 -1.23 7.06
N CYS A 121 -8.41 -1.56 6.10
CA CYS A 121 -7.92 -0.61 5.11
C CYS A 121 -9.07 0.06 4.32
N VAL A 122 -10.08 -0.71 3.92
CA VAL A 122 -11.25 -0.18 3.20
C VAL A 122 -12.10 0.71 4.11
N GLU A 123 -12.38 0.28 5.35
CA GLU A 123 -13.10 1.09 6.34
C GLU A 123 -12.42 2.43 6.57
N GLU A 124 -11.12 2.40 6.75
CA GLU A 124 -10.36 3.61 6.96
C GLU A 124 -10.30 4.53 5.75
N LEU A 125 -10.22 3.99 4.53
CA LEU A 125 -10.32 4.82 3.32
C LEU A 125 -11.70 5.49 3.22
N VAL A 126 -12.78 4.76 3.53
CA VAL A 126 -14.14 5.31 3.55
C VAL A 126 -14.26 6.42 4.59
N ASP A 127 -13.86 6.15 5.83
CA ASP A 127 -14.02 7.08 6.94
C ASP A 127 -13.06 8.28 6.85
N GLY A 128 -11.82 8.02 6.43
CA GLY A 128 -10.72 8.99 6.40
C GLY A 128 -10.83 9.98 5.24
N MET A 129 -11.48 9.56 4.15
CA MET A 129 -11.80 10.42 3.01
C MET A 129 -13.26 10.90 3.00
N ASN A 130 -14.04 10.58 4.03
CA ASN A 130 -15.46 10.92 4.15
C ASN A 130 -16.25 10.56 2.87
N LEU A 131 -16.12 9.31 2.43
CA LEU A 131 -16.77 8.83 1.22
C LEU A 131 -18.22 8.46 1.49
N ASP A 132 -19.11 8.85 0.59
CA ASP A 132 -20.53 8.50 0.63
C ASP A 132 -20.94 7.62 -0.56
N GLU A 133 -22.21 7.18 -0.54
CA GLU A 133 -22.78 6.34 -1.59
C GLU A 133 -22.75 7.04 -2.95
N ALA A 134 -23.05 8.35 -3.00
CA ALA A 134 -23.06 9.12 -4.23
C ALA A 134 -21.66 9.15 -4.87
N TRP A 135 -20.63 9.44 -4.09
CA TRP A 135 -19.24 9.39 -4.56
C TRP A 135 -18.89 8.00 -5.10
N CYS A 136 -19.29 6.93 -4.40
CA CYS A 136 -19.02 5.57 -4.87
C CYS A 136 -19.70 5.27 -6.21
N LEU A 137 -20.97 5.66 -6.34
CA LEU A 137 -21.75 5.50 -7.57
C LEU A 137 -21.23 6.37 -8.71
N ASP A 138 -20.48 7.43 -8.44
CA ASP A 138 -19.91 8.33 -9.43
C ASP A 138 -18.48 7.95 -9.87
N HIS A 139 -17.71 7.25 -9.02
CA HIS A 139 -16.28 7.01 -9.25
C HIS A 139 -15.91 5.53 -9.45
N LEU A 140 -16.69 4.59 -8.92
CA LEU A 140 -16.36 3.16 -8.92
C LEU A 140 -17.02 2.39 -10.08
N ASP A 141 -16.41 1.31 -10.56
CA ASP A 141 -17.06 0.41 -11.52
C ASP A 141 -18.23 -0.34 -10.85
N THR A 142 -19.46 0.10 -11.14
CA THR A 142 -20.69 -0.43 -10.52
C THR A 142 -21.06 -1.85 -10.96
N ARG A 143 -20.44 -2.36 -12.02
CA ARG A 143 -20.62 -3.76 -12.48
C ARG A 143 -19.92 -4.76 -11.55
N LYS A 144 -18.97 -4.30 -10.71
CA LYS A 144 -18.35 -5.12 -9.68
C LYS A 144 -19.28 -5.25 -8.47
N HIS A 145 -20.45 -5.88 -8.67
CA HIS A 145 -21.56 -5.88 -7.72
C HIS A 145 -21.17 -6.26 -6.29
N ARG A 146 -20.37 -7.33 -6.11
CA ARG A 146 -19.91 -7.77 -4.78
C ARG A 146 -18.95 -6.79 -4.11
N VAL A 147 -18.10 -6.14 -4.90
CA VAL A 147 -17.18 -5.11 -4.39
C VAL A 147 -17.98 -3.89 -3.96
N MET A 148 -18.95 -3.47 -4.79
CA MET A 148 -19.83 -2.36 -4.48
C MET A 148 -20.67 -2.62 -3.22
N GLU A 149 -21.30 -3.79 -3.13
CA GLU A 149 -22.07 -4.20 -1.94
C GLU A 149 -21.20 -4.11 -0.68
N PHE A 150 -19.99 -4.65 -0.71
CA PHE A 150 -19.07 -4.57 0.42
C PHE A 150 -18.70 -3.13 0.82
N ILE A 151 -18.40 -2.26 -0.16
CA ILE A 151 -18.06 -0.85 0.11
C ILE A 151 -19.27 -0.09 0.68
N LEU A 152 -20.46 -0.29 0.09
CA LEU A 152 -21.69 0.36 0.55
C LEU A 152 -22.08 -0.11 1.95
N ASP A 153 -21.85 -1.37 2.30
CA ASP A 153 -22.03 -1.86 3.68
C ASP A 153 -21.08 -1.17 4.67
N ARG A 154 -19.85 -0.83 4.25
CA ARG A 154 -18.91 -0.05 5.08
C ARG A 154 -19.40 1.38 5.25
N ILE A 155 -19.92 2.02 4.21
CA ILE A 155 -20.51 3.37 4.29
C ILE A 155 -21.74 3.38 5.18
N ALA A 156 -22.66 2.42 5.01
CA ALA A 156 -23.87 2.33 5.82
C ALA A 156 -23.58 2.15 7.33
N SER A 157 -22.42 1.55 7.66
CA SER A 157 -21.99 1.36 9.04
C SER A 157 -21.20 2.54 9.63
N GLN A 158 -20.90 3.57 8.84
CA GLN A 158 -20.12 4.75 9.24
C GLN A 158 -20.76 5.52 10.40
N VAL A 159 -22.09 5.59 10.43
CA VAL A 159 -22.84 6.25 11.52
C VAL A 159 -22.60 5.64 12.90
N PHE A 160 -22.23 4.37 12.97
CA PHE A 160 -21.91 3.69 14.23
C PHE A 160 -20.46 3.89 14.67
N ARG A 161 -19.64 4.51 13.83
CA ARG A 161 -18.23 4.74 14.13
C ARG A 161 -17.99 6.13 14.70
N ILE A 162 -18.83 7.13 14.43
CA ILE A 162 -18.66 8.52 14.92
C ILE A 162 -18.33 8.54 16.42
N SER A 163 -17.30 9.33 16.79
CA SER A 163 -16.79 9.40 18.16
C SER A 163 -17.86 9.84 19.16
N GLU A 164 -18.20 8.98 20.13
CA GLU A 164 -19.11 9.33 21.24
C GLU A 164 -18.61 10.54 22.05
N PHE A 165 -17.30 10.82 22.02
CA PHE A 165 -16.66 11.91 22.75
C PHE A 165 -16.65 13.24 21.98
N GLN A 166 -16.96 13.23 20.68
CA GLN A 166 -17.00 14.40 19.81
C GLN A 166 -18.16 14.26 18.82
N PRO A 167 -19.40 14.50 19.28
CA PRO A 167 -20.62 14.28 18.48
C PRO A 167 -20.76 15.21 17.26
N ASP A 168 -19.94 16.27 17.19
CA ASP A 168 -19.91 17.21 16.06
C ASP A 168 -19.04 16.71 14.89
N ASN A 169 -18.30 15.61 15.07
CA ASN A 169 -17.45 15.06 14.02
C ASN A 169 -18.28 14.45 12.89
N ILE A 170 -17.79 14.58 11.66
CA ILE A 170 -18.39 13.94 10.48
C ILE A 170 -18.08 12.44 10.45
N THR A 171 -16.84 12.07 10.75
CA THR A 171 -16.39 10.67 10.90
C THR A 171 -15.44 10.57 12.10
N ILE A 172 -14.95 9.37 12.41
CA ILE A 172 -13.89 9.22 13.42
C ILE A 172 -12.57 9.91 13.07
N PHE A 173 -12.39 10.29 11.80
CA PHE A 173 -11.16 10.87 11.29
C PHE A 173 -11.33 12.30 10.77
N VAL A 174 -12.57 12.72 10.50
CA VAL A 174 -12.90 14.03 9.93
C VAL A 174 -13.74 14.82 10.92
N GLU A 175 -13.15 15.89 11.44
CA GLU A 175 -13.71 16.67 12.55
C GLU A 175 -14.73 17.69 12.06
N THR A 176 -14.56 18.25 10.86
CA THR A 176 -15.37 19.38 10.37
C THR A 176 -15.73 19.26 8.89
N GLU A 177 -16.78 19.97 8.49
CA GLU A 177 -17.21 20.05 7.08
C GLU A 177 -16.16 20.76 6.21
N GLU A 178 -15.43 21.72 6.77
CA GLU A 178 -14.31 22.37 6.08
C GLU A 178 -13.16 21.39 5.81
N GLU A 179 -12.84 20.51 6.77
CA GLU A 179 -11.88 19.42 6.56
C GLU A 179 -12.39 18.49 5.46
N ALA A 180 -13.64 18.03 5.53
CA ALA A 180 -14.25 17.18 4.50
C ALA A 180 -14.15 17.77 3.09
N GLN A 181 -14.40 19.08 2.94
CA GLN A 181 -14.26 19.79 1.67
C GLN A 181 -12.80 19.83 1.20
N THR A 182 -11.86 20.02 2.12
CA THR A 182 -10.42 20.03 1.83
C THR A 182 -9.94 18.66 1.34
N LEU A 183 -10.50 17.56 1.85
CA LEU A 183 -10.16 16.20 1.41
C LEU A 183 -10.48 15.95 -0.06
N ARG A 184 -11.54 16.58 -0.57
CA ARG A 184 -11.92 16.48 -1.99
C ARG A 184 -10.91 17.11 -2.95
N MET A 185 -10.00 17.93 -2.41
CA MET A 185 -8.91 18.59 -3.14
C MET A 185 -7.61 17.78 -3.08
N ILE A 186 -7.59 16.64 -2.39
CA ILE A 186 -6.46 15.71 -2.43
C ILE A 186 -6.44 15.06 -3.82
N PRO A 187 -5.33 15.16 -4.59
CA PRO A 187 -5.25 14.54 -5.91
C PRO A 187 -5.57 13.03 -5.86
N GLY A 188 -6.27 12.51 -6.87
CA GLY A 188 -6.76 11.13 -6.86
C GLY A 188 -8.14 10.94 -6.24
N TYR A 189 -8.71 11.95 -5.56
CA TYR A 189 -10.06 11.87 -4.99
C TYR A 189 -11.17 11.90 -6.05
N ASN A 190 -11.06 12.71 -7.11
CA ASN A 190 -12.14 12.87 -8.11
C ASN A 190 -11.95 11.98 -9.35
N GLU A 191 -10.87 11.21 -9.37
CA GLU A 191 -10.48 10.38 -10.50
C GLU A 191 -11.34 9.13 -10.51
N LEU A 192 -11.96 8.85 -11.66
CA LEU A 192 -12.66 7.59 -11.85
C LEU A 192 -11.69 6.42 -11.65
N SER A 193 -12.20 5.33 -11.09
CA SER A 193 -11.51 4.05 -11.17
C SER A 193 -11.20 3.75 -12.63
N TRP A 194 -10.03 3.18 -12.89
CA TRP A 194 -9.61 2.91 -14.28
C TRP A 194 -10.64 2.06 -15.05
N SER A 195 -11.20 1.05 -14.38
CA SER A 195 -12.26 0.22 -14.94
C SER A 195 -13.53 0.99 -15.28
N ARG A 196 -13.85 2.08 -14.56
CA ARG A 196 -14.99 2.95 -14.86
C ARG A 196 -14.68 3.94 -15.99
N GLU A 197 -13.49 4.55 -15.97
CA GLU A 197 -13.05 5.49 -17.01
C GLU A 197 -13.14 4.86 -18.41
N GLN A 198 -12.70 3.61 -18.53
CA GLN A 198 -12.79 2.83 -19.78
C GLN A 198 -14.23 2.66 -20.30
N GLN A 199 -15.24 2.73 -19.44
CA GLN A 199 -16.65 2.60 -19.83
C GLN A 199 -17.23 3.93 -20.30
N THR A 200 -16.77 5.03 -19.73
CA THR A 200 -17.26 6.39 -20.02
C THR A 200 -16.66 7.00 -21.28
N GLN A 201 -15.58 6.42 -21.82
CA GLN A 201 -14.99 6.90 -23.07
C GLN A 201 -15.94 6.62 -24.26
N PRO A 202 -16.28 7.62 -25.08
CA PRO A 202 -17.07 7.42 -26.29
C PRO A 202 -16.40 6.42 -27.23
N LYS A 203 -17.18 5.50 -27.79
CA LYS A 203 -16.72 4.53 -28.82
C LYS A 203 -16.03 5.18 -30.02
N GLU A 204 -16.17 6.49 -30.23
CA GLU A 204 -15.57 7.23 -31.35
C GLU A 204 -14.03 7.38 -31.24
N MET A 205 -13.42 7.33 -30.05
CA MET A 205 -11.94 7.29 -29.92
C MET A 205 -11.33 5.88 -30.04
N GLN A 206 -12.15 4.84 -30.19
CA GLN A 206 -11.65 3.51 -30.58
C GLN A 206 -11.46 3.39 -32.12
N MET A 207 -11.98 4.33 -32.91
CA MET A 207 -11.89 4.32 -34.38
C MET A 207 -10.74 5.17 -34.98
N GLN A 208 -9.99 5.93 -34.18
CA GLN A 208 -8.84 6.71 -34.68
C GLN A 208 -7.48 6.01 -34.57
N ASN A 209 -7.43 4.79 -34.04
CA ASN A 209 -6.25 3.91 -34.12
C ASN A 209 -6.46 2.70 -35.05
N SER A 210 -7.54 2.69 -35.85
CA SER A 210 -7.90 1.58 -36.73
C SER A 210 -7.81 1.92 -38.22
N ASP A 211 -6.76 2.63 -38.65
CA ASP A 211 -6.35 2.69 -40.06
C ASP A 211 -5.39 1.53 -40.43
N LEU A 212 -5.42 0.43 -39.67
CA LEU A 212 -4.95 -0.86 -40.15
C LEU A 212 -6.14 -1.78 -40.45
N PRO A 213 -6.11 -2.50 -41.58
CA PRO A 213 -7.28 -3.20 -42.10
C PRO A 213 -7.80 -4.22 -41.08
N LEU A 214 -9.13 -4.29 -40.97
CA LEU A 214 -9.90 -5.23 -40.16
C LEU A 214 -9.33 -6.65 -40.28
N THR A 215 -8.63 -7.09 -39.25
CA THR A 215 -8.33 -8.52 -39.08
C THR A 215 -9.42 -9.11 -38.18
N PRO A 216 -10.08 -10.22 -38.57
CA PRO A 216 -11.15 -10.83 -37.78
C PRO A 216 -10.69 -11.14 -36.34
N GLY A 217 -11.55 -10.93 -35.34
CA GLY A 217 -11.19 -10.91 -33.90
C GLY A 217 -10.46 -12.14 -33.33
N TRP A 218 -10.44 -13.26 -34.05
CA TRP A 218 -9.56 -14.39 -33.72
C TRP A 218 -8.08 -14.09 -33.99
N LEU A 219 -7.76 -13.27 -35.00
CA LEU A 219 -6.39 -12.82 -35.28
C LEU A 219 -5.89 -11.84 -34.22
N GLN A 220 -6.75 -10.98 -33.66
CA GLN A 220 -6.37 -10.10 -32.55
C GLN A 220 -6.10 -10.89 -31.28
N SER A 221 -6.95 -11.90 -31.00
CA SER A 221 -6.74 -12.83 -29.90
C SER A 221 -5.48 -13.69 -30.11
N ALA A 222 -5.23 -14.11 -31.36
CA ALA A 222 -4.02 -14.82 -31.74
C ALA A 222 -2.77 -13.92 -31.68
N LEU A 223 -2.86 -12.63 -31.99
CA LEU A 223 -1.78 -11.65 -31.86
C LEU A 223 -1.47 -11.35 -30.39
N LEU A 224 -2.49 -11.21 -29.54
CA LEU A 224 -2.31 -11.07 -28.09
C LEU A 224 -1.68 -12.33 -27.50
N PHE A 225 -2.15 -13.52 -27.93
CA PHE A 225 -1.56 -14.79 -27.54
C PHE A 225 -0.13 -14.96 -28.06
N LEU A 226 0.15 -14.61 -29.31
CA LEU A 226 1.48 -14.63 -29.91
C LEU A 226 2.42 -13.60 -29.27
N ASN A 227 1.92 -12.44 -28.86
CA ASN A 227 2.70 -11.45 -28.10
C ASN A 227 2.99 -11.95 -26.69
N ALA A 228 2.03 -12.56 -26.00
CA ALA A 228 2.27 -13.20 -24.71
C ALA A 228 3.28 -14.36 -24.84
N VAL A 229 3.15 -15.17 -25.88
CA VAL A 229 4.08 -16.27 -26.20
C VAL A 229 5.46 -15.72 -26.61
N MET A 230 5.54 -14.62 -27.36
CA MET A 230 6.80 -13.95 -27.72
C MET A 230 7.47 -13.27 -26.53
N VAL A 231 6.72 -12.71 -25.58
CA VAL A 231 7.26 -12.17 -24.32
C VAL A 231 7.82 -13.31 -23.47
N ASN A 232 7.11 -14.45 -23.41
CA ASN A 232 7.59 -15.66 -22.74
C ASN A 232 8.78 -16.31 -23.47
N LEU A 233 8.83 -16.27 -24.80
CA LEU A 233 9.96 -16.77 -25.60
C LEU A 233 11.18 -15.84 -25.54
N LYS A 234 11.00 -14.52 -25.49
CA LYS A 234 12.11 -13.58 -25.26
C LYS A 234 12.67 -13.76 -23.85
N SER A 235 11.81 -13.99 -22.85
CA SER A 235 12.22 -14.45 -21.51
C SER A 235 13.04 -15.75 -21.55
N ALA A 236 12.70 -16.69 -22.45
CA ALA A 236 13.38 -17.97 -22.59
C ALA A 236 14.67 -17.94 -23.46
N ILE A 237 14.80 -17.00 -24.41
CA ILE A 237 15.87 -16.96 -25.43
C ILE A 237 16.99 -15.96 -25.09
N PHE A 238 16.72 -14.94 -24.28
CA PHE A 238 17.81 -14.16 -23.69
C PHE A 238 18.46 -14.97 -22.57
N HIS A 239 19.74 -15.34 -22.75
CA HIS A 239 20.55 -15.95 -21.71
C HIS A 239 20.37 -15.21 -20.39
N GLN A 240 19.67 -15.86 -19.45
CA GLN A 240 19.61 -15.43 -18.07
C GLN A 240 21.06 -15.29 -17.58
N PRO A 241 21.49 -14.14 -17.03
CA PRO A 241 22.56 -14.22 -16.03
C PRO A 241 22.08 -15.22 -14.99
N SER A 242 22.95 -16.07 -14.46
CA SER A 242 22.58 -17.08 -13.47
C SER A 242 21.81 -16.44 -12.31
N PHE A 243 20.49 -16.37 -12.44
CA PHE A 243 19.57 -15.88 -11.44
C PHE A 243 19.47 -17.05 -10.49
N HIS A 244 20.19 -16.98 -9.38
CA HIS A 244 19.80 -17.75 -8.23
C HIS A 244 18.51 -17.11 -7.72
N PRO A 245 17.34 -17.76 -7.87
CA PRO A 245 16.12 -17.24 -7.29
C PRO A 245 16.36 -17.05 -5.78
N VAL A 246 16.10 -15.83 -5.31
CA VAL A 246 16.22 -15.48 -3.91
C VAL A 246 14.86 -15.74 -3.29
N ASP A 247 14.74 -16.83 -2.53
CA ASP A 247 13.49 -17.20 -1.89
C ASP A 247 13.31 -16.44 -0.57
N PHE A 248 12.15 -15.80 -0.41
CA PHE A 248 11.75 -15.14 0.83
C PHE A 248 10.57 -15.89 1.45
N GLN A 249 10.61 -16.06 2.76
CA GLN A 249 9.49 -16.48 3.58
C GLN A 249 8.86 -15.23 4.18
N TYR A 250 7.56 -15.05 3.98
CA TYR A 250 6.80 -13.90 4.47
C TYR A 250 5.81 -14.35 5.55
N ILE A 251 5.77 -13.62 6.66
CA ILE A 251 4.84 -13.82 7.77
C ILE A 251 4.38 -12.46 8.27
N SER A 252 3.08 -12.31 8.52
CA SER A 252 2.53 -11.08 9.08
C SER A 252 1.50 -11.30 10.19
N ASP A 253 1.29 -10.24 10.99
CA ASP A 253 0.17 -10.09 11.92
C ASP A 253 -0.02 -11.27 12.88
N LEU A 254 1.10 -11.74 13.46
CA LEU A 254 1.10 -12.88 14.38
C LEU A 254 0.46 -12.58 15.75
N HIS A 255 0.44 -11.31 16.16
CA HIS A 255 -0.07 -10.87 17.47
C HIS A 255 0.46 -11.71 18.63
N LEU A 256 1.78 -11.93 18.72
CA LEU A 256 2.37 -12.83 19.72
C LEU A 256 2.11 -12.40 21.18
N GLU A 257 1.73 -11.14 21.41
CA GLU A 257 1.22 -10.65 22.70
C GLU A 257 -0.05 -11.38 23.17
N ASP A 258 -0.88 -11.81 22.22
CA ASP A 258 -2.11 -12.54 22.48
C ASP A 258 -1.76 -13.97 22.85
N GLY A 259 -1.84 -14.26 24.15
CA GLY A 259 -1.49 -15.58 24.70
C GLY A 259 0.00 -15.79 24.98
N GLN A 260 0.82 -14.74 24.93
CA GLN A 260 2.26 -14.78 25.27
C GLN A 260 3.04 -15.84 24.47
N LEU A 261 2.80 -15.87 23.16
CA LEU A 261 3.29 -16.93 22.28
C LEU A 261 4.74 -16.73 21.81
N TYR A 262 5.43 -15.69 22.26
CA TYR A 262 6.81 -15.38 21.86
C TYR A 262 7.80 -16.54 22.04
N GLU A 263 7.62 -17.37 23.07
CA GLU A 263 8.50 -18.52 23.35
C GLU A 263 8.05 -19.81 22.67
N THR A 264 6.76 -19.94 22.38
CA THR A 264 6.16 -21.19 21.90
C THR A 264 5.87 -21.19 20.40
N PHE A 265 5.74 -20.01 19.79
CA PHE A 265 5.45 -19.88 18.37
C PHE A 265 6.70 -20.19 17.53
N VAL A 266 6.63 -21.29 16.79
CA VAL A 266 7.73 -21.73 15.93
C VAL A 266 7.45 -21.30 14.50
N VAL A 267 8.39 -20.58 13.90
CA VAL A 267 8.38 -20.33 12.46
C VAL A 267 9.15 -21.46 11.77
N PRO A 268 8.49 -22.38 11.04
CA PRO A 268 9.20 -23.38 10.27
C PRO A 268 9.92 -22.72 9.10
N ARG A 269 11.23 -22.94 8.96
CA ARG A 269 12.02 -22.35 7.87
C ARG A 269 11.70 -23.01 6.54
N THR A 270 11.14 -22.25 5.60
CA THR A 270 10.88 -22.67 4.22
C THR A 270 11.72 -21.90 3.19
N ALA A 271 12.43 -20.85 3.62
CA ALA A 271 13.29 -20.03 2.77
C ALA A 271 14.54 -19.54 3.52
N PRO A 272 15.59 -19.07 2.82
CA PRO A 272 16.78 -18.50 3.45
C PRO A 272 16.56 -17.14 4.11
N TYR A 273 15.57 -16.37 3.68
CA TYR A 273 15.28 -15.02 4.19
C TYR A 273 13.87 -14.96 4.78
N LEU A 274 13.68 -14.27 5.90
CA LEU A 274 12.37 -14.08 6.54
C LEU A 274 11.96 -12.60 6.53
N ILE A 275 10.73 -12.33 6.14
CA ILE A 275 10.06 -11.03 6.29
C ILE A 275 8.98 -11.20 7.35
N LEU A 276 9.15 -10.49 8.46
CA LEU A 276 8.19 -10.32 9.54
C LEU A 276 7.51 -8.96 9.35
N ALA A 277 6.25 -8.95 8.92
CA ALA A 277 5.52 -7.72 8.62
C ALA A 277 4.28 -7.54 9.50
N GLY A 278 3.79 -6.30 9.63
CA GLY A 278 2.54 -6.08 10.35
C GLY A 278 2.68 -6.21 11.88
N ASP A 279 1.58 -6.55 12.57
CA ASP A 279 1.53 -6.67 14.03
C ASP A 279 2.08 -8.02 14.50
N ILE A 280 3.40 -8.20 14.42
CA ILE A 280 4.06 -9.45 14.85
C ILE A 280 3.99 -9.60 16.37
N GLY A 281 4.14 -8.51 17.10
CA GLY A 281 4.29 -8.50 18.55
C GLY A 281 4.20 -7.09 19.13
N CYS A 282 3.99 -7.00 20.44
CA CYS A 282 3.91 -5.75 21.18
C CYS A 282 5.23 -5.41 21.89
N LEU A 283 5.72 -4.17 21.71
CA LEU A 283 6.91 -3.67 22.41
C LEU A 283 6.78 -3.59 23.93
N ARG A 284 5.55 -3.70 24.48
CA ARG A 284 5.32 -3.82 25.93
C ARG A 284 5.92 -5.11 26.49
N ASN A 285 6.01 -6.16 25.68
CA ASN A 285 6.67 -7.44 25.98
C ASN A 285 8.09 -7.47 25.39
N TYR A 286 8.87 -6.42 25.63
CA TYR A 286 10.14 -6.19 24.94
C TYR A 286 11.12 -7.35 25.06
N LYS A 287 11.22 -7.97 26.25
CA LYS A 287 12.16 -9.07 26.50
C LYS A 287 11.77 -10.28 25.67
N GLU A 288 10.50 -10.64 25.71
CA GLU A 288 9.92 -11.78 25.01
C GLU A 288 9.98 -11.56 23.49
N TYR A 289 9.66 -10.35 23.02
CA TYR A 289 9.76 -9.97 21.62
C TYR A 289 11.19 -10.06 21.08
N VAL A 290 12.19 -9.56 21.83
CA VAL A 290 13.60 -9.69 21.46
C VAL A 290 14.04 -11.15 21.43
N THR A 291 13.61 -11.96 22.41
CA THR A 291 13.89 -13.41 22.41
C THR A 291 13.33 -14.10 21.17
N PHE A 292 12.08 -13.79 20.79
CA PHE A 292 11.47 -14.31 19.57
C PHE A 292 12.27 -13.92 18.32
N LEU A 293 12.65 -12.65 18.18
CA LEU A 293 13.43 -12.17 17.04
C LEU A 293 14.83 -12.79 16.99
N ALA A 294 15.48 -12.96 18.15
CA ALA A 294 16.77 -13.63 18.24
C ALA A 294 16.69 -15.09 17.75
N ALA A 295 15.61 -15.80 18.09
CA ALA A 295 15.36 -17.15 17.59
C ALA A 295 15.23 -17.17 16.06
N GLN A 296 14.55 -16.18 15.47
CA GLN A 296 14.44 -16.07 14.01
C GLN A 296 15.79 -15.75 13.36
N CYS A 297 16.56 -14.82 13.92
CA CYS A 297 17.89 -14.46 13.41
C CYS A 297 18.90 -15.62 13.52
N ALA A 298 18.72 -16.55 14.46
CA ALA A 298 19.53 -17.76 14.54
C ALA A 298 19.14 -18.80 13.47
N GLN A 299 17.90 -18.77 12.99
CA GLN A 299 17.35 -19.75 12.06
C GLN A 299 17.47 -19.32 10.58
N PHE A 300 17.30 -18.02 10.31
CA PHE A 300 17.27 -17.45 8.97
C PHE A 300 18.57 -16.72 8.64
N GLY A 301 18.92 -16.67 7.36
CA GLY A 301 20.09 -15.96 6.88
C GLY A 301 19.98 -14.47 7.22
N HIS A 302 18.86 -13.85 6.84
CA HIS A 302 18.47 -12.49 7.27
C HIS A 302 16.98 -12.47 7.66
N VAL A 303 16.66 -11.64 8.65
CA VAL A 303 15.29 -11.35 9.10
C VAL A 303 15.01 -9.86 8.88
N PHE A 304 13.99 -9.55 8.09
CA PHE A 304 13.49 -8.21 7.82
C PHE A 304 12.25 -7.98 8.68
N ILE A 305 12.18 -6.85 9.39
CA ILE A 305 11.02 -6.50 10.23
C ILE A 305 10.35 -5.23 9.73
N THR A 306 9.07 -5.26 9.41
CA THR A 306 8.25 -4.06 9.22
C THR A 306 7.30 -3.91 10.41
N SER A 307 7.42 -2.82 11.14
CA SER A 307 6.54 -2.54 12.28
C SER A 307 5.17 -2.14 11.77
N SER A 308 4.12 -2.71 12.34
CA SER A 308 2.79 -2.08 12.38
C SER A 308 2.64 -1.21 13.63
N THR A 309 1.58 -0.41 13.63
CA THR A 309 1.42 0.87 14.32
C THR A 309 0.73 0.77 15.68
N ARG A 310 0.49 -0.45 16.20
CA ARG A 310 -0.29 -0.66 17.43
C ARG A 310 0.49 -0.51 18.75
N SER A 311 1.68 0.07 18.73
CA SER A 311 2.41 0.41 19.97
C SER A 311 2.00 1.82 20.45
N PRO A 312 1.22 1.98 21.54
CA PRO A 312 0.93 3.32 22.04
C PRO A 312 2.23 3.99 22.51
N PRO A 313 2.41 5.31 22.24
CA PRO A 313 3.61 6.05 22.63
C PRO A 313 3.55 6.30 24.14
N THR A 314 3.93 5.29 24.93
CA THR A 314 4.11 5.46 26.37
C THR A 314 5.59 5.29 26.69
N LYS A 315 6.24 6.45 26.84
CA LYS A 315 7.60 6.67 27.40
C LYS A 315 8.54 5.47 27.31
N MET A 316 9.09 5.20 26.12
CA MET A 316 10.26 4.35 26.01
C MET A 316 11.48 5.04 26.63
N ASP A 317 12.21 4.33 27.48
CA ASP A 317 13.51 4.77 28.00
C ASP A 317 14.54 4.81 26.86
N SER A 318 15.41 5.80 26.91
CA SER A 318 16.60 6.01 26.08
C SER A 318 17.44 4.75 25.80
N ARG A 319 17.48 3.77 26.72
CA ARG A 319 18.16 2.47 26.51
C ARG A 319 17.46 1.59 25.47
N GLN A 320 16.13 1.57 25.43
CA GLN A 320 15.32 0.81 24.48
C GLN A 320 15.40 1.43 23.07
N GLN A 321 15.45 2.76 22.96
CA GLN A 321 15.70 3.46 21.69
C GLN A 321 17.09 3.17 21.11
N LYS A 322 18.11 3.00 21.96
CA LYS A 322 19.47 2.64 21.53
C LYS A 322 19.59 1.19 21.06
N HIS A 323 18.85 0.25 21.66
CA HIS A 323 18.86 -1.16 21.24
C HIS A 323 17.99 -1.43 20.01
N LEU A 324 16.92 -0.64 19.79
CA LEU A 324 16.21 -0.63 18.51
C LEU A 324 17.16 -0.36 17.33
N LYS A 325 18.17 0.53 17.49
CA LYS A 325 19.19 0.76 16.44
C LYS A 325 19.99 -0.49 16.07
N LEU A 326 20.20 -1.43 17.00
CA LEU A 326 21.00 -2.64 16.80
C LEU A 326 20.19 -3.80 16.21
N SER A 327 18.90 -3.94 16.57
CA SER A 327 18.04 -5.02 16.07
C SER A 327 17.61 -4.85 14.61
N HIS A 328 17.82 -3.67 14.02
CA HIS A 328 17.46 -3.36 12.64
C HIS A 328 18.48 -3.85 11.59
N LEU A 329 19.62 -4.42 12.00
CA LEU A 329 20.60 -5.11 11.17
C LEU A 329 21.26 -6.23 11.98
N CYS A 330 20.60 -7.38 12.11
CA CYS A 330 21.27 -8.60 12.57
C CYS A 330 21.75 -9.39 11.35
N SER A 331 23.00 -9.18 10.95
CA SER A 331 23.77 -10.19 10.21
C SER A 331 24.66 -10.92 11.23
N ALA A 332 24.81 -12.24 11.05
CA ALA A 332 25.41 -13.15 12.04
C ALA A 332 26.92 -12.98 12.28
N ASN A 333 27.52 -11.80 12.06
CA ASN A 333 28.97 -11.59 12.22
C ASN A 333 29.37 -10.38 13.08
N SER A 334 28.47 -9.74 13.82
CA SER A 334 28.86 -8.55 14.60
C SER A 334 28.24 -8.40 15.99
N LEU A 335 28.02 -9.51 16.71
CA LEU A 335 27.69 -9.48 18.14
C LEU A 335 28.40 -10.63 18.88
N PHE A 336 29.63 -10.39 19.31
CA PHE A 336 30.17 -10.96 20.56
C PHE A 336 29.99 -9.94 21.66
#